data_AF-A0A0F9GV48-F1
#
_entry.id   AF-A0A0F9GV48-F1
#
_cell.length_a   1.000
_cell.length_b   1.000
_cell.length_c   1.000
_cell.angle_alpha   90.00
_cell.angle_beta   90.00
_cell.angle_gamma   90.00
#
_symmetry.space_group_name_H-M   'P 1'
#
loop_
_entity.id
_entity.type
_entity.pdbx_description
1 polymer ?
#
loop_
_entity_poly.entity_id
_entity_poly.type
_entity_poly.pdbx_seq_one_letter_code
_entity_poly.pdbx_strand_id
1 'polypeptide(L)' 'MGLVKITGKVGKGKKATEVDFFVDSGTTFTVLPEDVWKKLNLKPLEKLKFTLADSTIISRQISEVWLEYGGRGRTVQV' A
#
# COMPACT_ATOMS: atom_id res chain seq x y z
N MET A 1 -15.31 16.78 5.06
CA MET A 1 -15.06 15.39 5.53
C MET A 1 -13.65 15.33 6.10
N GLY A 2 -13.46 14.68 7.25
CA GLY A 2 -12.18 14.73 7.99
C GLY A 2 -11.15 13.72 7.49
N LEU A 3 -9.87 13.99 7.78
CA LEU A 3 -8.78 13.04 7.57
C LEU A 3 -8.87 11.93 8.63
N VAL A 4 -9.08 10.69 8.20
CA VAL A 4 -9.03 9.52 9.09
C VAL A 4 -7.66 8.89 9.00
N LYS A 5 -6.94 8.88 10.14
CA LYS A 5 -5.66 8.20 10.30
C LYS A 5 -5.85 6.90 11.08
N ILE A 6 -5.21 5.84 10.61
CA ILE A 6 -5.16 4.55 11.31
C ILE A 6 -3.72 4.04 11.33
N THR A 7 -3.35 3.31 12.37
CA THR A 7 -2.09 2.57 12.40
C THR A 7 -2.38 1.12 12.08
N GLY A 8 -1.69 0.58 11.07
CA GLY A 8 -1.83 -0.81 10.64
C GLY A 8 -0.46 -1.48 10.52
N LYS A 9 -0.45 -2.81 10.58
CA LYS A 9 0.76 -3.60 10.39
C LYS A 9 0.77 -4.21 9.01
N VAL A 10 1.83 -3.97 8.24
CA VAL A 10 2.03 -4.60 6.92
C VAL A 10 3.18 -5.59 6.98
N GLY A 11 3.04 -6.71 6.27
CA GLY A 11 4.03 -7.78 6.26
C GLY A 11 4.12 -8.55 4.95
N LYS A 12 5.32 -9.09 4.71
CA LYS A 12 5.61 -10.03 3.62
C LYS A 12 6.56 -11.12 4.13
N GLY A 13 6.13 -12.38 4.07
CA GLY A 13 6.90 -13.50 4.60
C GLY A 13 7.15 -13.34 6.11
N LYS A 14 8.44 -13.30 6.51
CA LYS A 14 8.85 -13.13 7.92
C LYS A 14 9.04 -11.67 8.35
N LYS A 15 8.89 -10.70 7.44
CA LYS A 15 9.10 -9.28 7.73
C LYS A 15 7.76 -8.57 7.91
N ALA A 16 7.67 -7.72 8.91
CA ALA A 16 6.52 -6.86 9.14
C ALA A 16 6.95 -5.50 9.72
N THR A 17 6.17 -4.45 9.46
CA THR A 17 6.37 -3.11 10.01
C THR A 17 5.02 -2.44 10.24
N GLU A 18 4.94 -1.59 11.25
CA GLU A 18 3.79 -0.70 11.43
C GLU A 18 3.93 0.51 10.51
N VAL A 19 2.78 0.97 10.01
CA VAL A 19 2.64 2.10 9.10
C VAL A 19 1.37 2.86 9.48
N ASP A 20 1.48 4.19 9.51
CA ASP A 20 0.32 5.06 9.63
C ASP A 20 -0.28 5.30 8.25
N PHE A 21 -1.56 4.98 8.11
CA PHE A 21 -2.33 5.11 6.89
C PHE A 21 -3.32 6.27 6.99
N PHE A 22 -3.54 6.91 5.85
CA PHE A 22 -4.72 7.73 5.62
C PHE A 22 -5.77 6.90 4.90
N VAL A 23 -6.99 6.88 5.43
CA VAL A 23 -8.10 6.19 4.78
C VAL A 23 -8.66 7.07 3.67
N ASP A 24 -8.60 6.57 2.44
CA ASP A 24 -9.12 7.24 1.25
C ASP A 24 -10.01 6.26 0.46
N SER A 25 -11.31 6.56 0.36
CA SER A 25 -12.25 5.76 -0.42
C SER A 25 -12.13 5.99 -1.94
N GLY A 26 -11.40 7.02 -2.36
CA GLY A 26 -11.18 7.37 -3.76
C GLY A 26 -10.04 6.61 -4.43
N THR A 27 -9.31 5.77 -3.69
CA THR A 27 -8.16 5.02 -4.20
C THR A 27 -8.42 3.52 -4.29
N THR A 28 -8.12 2.92 -5.44
CA THR A 28 -8.24 1.46 -5.66
C THR A 28 -7.10 0.67 -5.02
N PHE A 29 -5.90 1.27 -4.93
CA PHE A 29 -4.70 0.62 -4.40
C PHE A 29 -4.28 1.27 -3.09
N THR A 30 -3.76 0.45 -2.17
CA THR A 30 -3.04 0.97 -1.01
C THR A 30 -1.66 1.43 -1.47
N VAL A 31 -1.17 2.57 -0.99
CA VAL A 31 0.16 3.07 -1.37
C VAL A 31 1.08 2.98 -0.17
N LEU A 32 2.20 2.30 -0.34
CA LEU A 32 3.25 2.24 0.68
C LEU A 32 4.45 3.10 0.27
N PRO A 33 5.07 3.83 1.23
CA PRO A 33 6.34 4.50 1.01
C PRO A 33 7.46 3.54 0.55
N GLU A 34 8.43 4.06 -0.20
CA GLU A 34 9.54 3.27 -0.73
C GLU A 34 10.41 2.65 0.37
N ASP A 35 10.56 3.30 1.53
CA ASP A 35 11.30 2.74 2.67
C ASP A 35 10.60 1.50 3.24
N VAL A 36 9.26 1.47 3.26
CA VAL A 36 8.47 0.30 3.65
C VAL A 36 8.66 -0.82 2.65
N TRP A 37 8.64 -0.52 1.34
CA TRP A 37 8.96 -1.50 0.28
C TRP A 37 10.33 -2.15 0.50
N LYS A 38 11.36 -1.34 0.79
CA LYS A 38 12.72 -1.82 1.07
C LYS A 38 12.78 -2.65 2.35
N LYS A 39 12.17 -2.19 3.44
CA LYS A 39 12.09 -2.92 4.73
C LYS A 39 11.47 -4.30 4.54
N LEU A 40 10.36 -4.38 3.82
CA LEU A 40 9.65 -5.63 3.53
C LEU A 40 10.31 -6.45 2.41
N ASN A 41 11.32 -5.90 1.71
CA ASN A 41 11.99 -6.52 0.55
C ASN A 41 10.98 -6.96 -0.52
N LEU A 42 10.04 -6.07 -0.84
CA LEU A 42 9.01 -6.33 -1.83
C LEU A 42 9.63 -6.43 -3.22
N LYS A 43 9.11 -7.38 -3.99
CA LYS A 43 9.42 -7.50 -5.42
C LYS A 43 8.15 -7.17 -6.21
N PRO A 44 8.28 -6.40 -7.31
CA PRO A 44 7.15 -6.14 -8.19
C PRO A 44 6.65 -7.46 -8.78
N LEU A 45 5.33 -7.66 -8.73
CA LEU A 45 4.63 -8.74 -9.41
C LEU A 45 4.23 -8.31 -10.82
N GLU A 46 3.85 -7.04 -10.96
CA GLU A 46 3.46 -6.45 -12.23
C GLU A 46 3.80 -4.96 -12.28
N LYS A 47 3.59 -4.36 -13.45
CA LYS A 47 3.76 -2.92 -13.67
C LYS A 47 2.51 -2.38 -14.34
N LEU A 48 1.79 -1.51 -13.64
CA LEU A 48 0.54 -0.91 -14.13
C LEU A 48 0.76 0.54 -14.56
N LYS A 49 -0.13 1.02 -15.42
CA LYS A 49 -0.21 2.44 -15.81
C LYS A 49 -1.41 3.07 -15.12
N PHE A 50 -1.21 4.26 -14.57
CA PHE A 50 -2.22 5.03 -13.86
C PHE A 50 -2.37 6.38 -14.53
N THR A 51 -3.62 6.78 -14.78
CA THR A 51 -3.95 8.13 -15.22
C THR A 51 -4.23 8.98 -13.99
N LEU A 52 -3.47 10.06 -13.83
CA LEU A 52 -3.63 11.00 -12.73
C LEU A 52 -4.70 12.05 -13.03
N ALA A 53 -5.06 12.84 -12.02
CA ALA A 53 -6.10 13.87 -12.15
C ALA A 53 -5.77 14.95 -13.19
N ASP A 54 -4.48 15.18 -13.47
CA ASP A 54 -3.99 16.08 -14.51
C ASP A 54 -3.91 15.41 -15.90
N SER A 55 -4.50 14.23 -16.06
CA SER A 55 -4.45 13.39 -17.27
C SER A 55 -3.07 12.84 -17.65
N THR A 56 -2.04 13.05 -16.82
CA THR A 56 -0.73 12.41 -17.05
C THR A 56 -0.81 10.91 -16.77
N ILE A 57 0.01 10.13 -17.49
CA ILE A 57 0.10 8.68 -17.28
C ILE A 57 1.43 8.38 -16.60
N ILE A 58 1.36 7.80 -15.41
CA ILE A 58 2.53 7.26 -14.70
C ILE A 58 2.52 5.74 -14.76
N SER A 59 3.69 5.13 -14.57
CA SER A 59 3.78 3.68 -14.43
C SER A 59 4.38 3.30 -13.10
N ARG A 60 3.68 2.44 -12.36
CA ARG A 60 4.08 1.99 -11.01
C ARG A 60 4.21 0.48 -10.96
N GLN A 61 5.19 0.06 -10.19
CA GLN A 61 5.39 -1.33 -9.81
C GLN A 61 4.37 -1.69 -8.75
N ILE A 62 3.69 -2.83 -8.91
CA ILE A 62 2.66 -3.31 -7.98
C ILE A 62 3.15 -4.61 -7.37
N SER A 63 2.94 -4.74 -6.07
CA SER A 63 3.17 -5.96 -5.30
C SER A 63 1.96 -6.23 -4.42
N GLU A 64 2.11 -7.15 -3.47
CA GLU A 64 1.08 -7.46 -2.49
C GLU A 64 1.72 -7.65 -1.11
N VAL A 65 0.99 -7.27 -0.07
CA VAL A 65 1.37 -7.48 1.33
C VAL A 65 0.18 -7.99 2.12
N TRP A 66 0.47 -8.65 3.24
CA TRP A 66 -0.51 -8.85 4.29
C TRP A 66 -0.65 -7.56 5.09
N LEU A 67 -1.85 -6.99 5.16
CA LEU A 67 -2.17 -5.83 5.97
C LEU A 67 -3.11 -6.26 7.11
N GLU A 68 -2.76 -5.90 8.33
CA GLU A 68 -3.54 -6.15 9.54
C GLU A 68 -3.95 -4.84 10.22
N TYR A 69 -5.24 -4.74 10.52
CA TYR A 69 -5.83 -3.63 11.26
C TYR A 69 -7.01 -4.12 12.11
N GLY A 70 -7.07 -3.71 13.39
CA GLY A 70 -8.16 -4.09 14.28
C GLY A 70 -8.33 -5.60 14.49
N GLY A 71 -7.21 -6.35 14.52
CA GLY A 71 -7.21 -7.81 14.68
C GLY A 71 -7.70 -8.59 13.44
N ARG A 72 -7.88 -7.90 12.31
CA ARG A 72 -8.25 -8.52 11.03
C ARG A 72 -7.14 -8.27 10.03
N GLY A 73 -6.70 -9.33 9.34
CA GLY A 73 -5.72 -9.19 8.28
C GLY A 73 -6.22 -9.71 6.94
N ARG A 74 -5.72 -9.10 5.85
CA ARG A 74 -6.01 -9.46 4.47
C ARG A 74 -4.78 -9.22 3.59
N THR A 75 -4.67 -9.97 2.50
CA THR A 75 -3.72 -9.64 1.43
C THR A 75 -4.29 -8.50 0.59
N VAL A 76 -3.49 -7.47 0.35
CA VAL A 76 -3.85 -6.29 -0.44
C VAL A 76 -2.75 -5.96 -1.45
N GLN A 77 -3.12 -5.33 -2.57
CA GLN A 77 -2.16 -4.83 -3.55
C GLN A 77 -1.59 -3.46 -3.12
N VAL A 78 -0.27 -3.31 -3.25
CA VAL A 78 0.51 -2.12 -2.84
C VAL A 78 1.54 -1.70 -3.86
#